data_AF-A0A4C2ENN3-F1
#
_entry.id   AF-A0A4C2ENN3-F1
#
_cell.length_a   1.000
_cell.length_b   1.000
_cell.length_c   1.000
_cell.angle_alpha   90.00
_cell.angle_beta   90.00
_cell.angle_gamma   90.00
#
_symmetry.space_group_name_H-M   'P 1'
#
loop_
_entity.id
_entity.type
_entity.pdbx_description
1 polymer ?
#
loop_
_entity_poly.entity_id
_entity_poly.type
_entity_poly.pdbx_seq_one_letter_code
_entity_poly.pdbx_strand_id
1 'polypeptide(L)'
;MGRDTVNRLAGIDIEEHCTHVAGIAAAGGTDSGIIGTAPDATIVPLRTMFYKQFSDYYSVKQITIADTLHALGYAVVIGADVVNICLGVGPLSASVTRRRWTRLSHLRN
;
A
#
# COMPACT_ATOMS: atom_id res chain seq x y z
N MET A 1 4.96 -15.22 -21.85
CA MET A 1 6.02 -14.96 -20.85
C MET A 1 6.23 -13.45 -20.79
N GLY A 2 5.57 -12.77 -19.87
CA GLY A 2 5.70 -11.32 -19.69
C GLY A 2 6.89 -11.05 -18.78
N ARG A 3 7.82 -10.22 -19.25
CA ARG A 3 9.02 -9.81 -18.54
C ARG A 3 8.64 -8.88 -17.37
N ASP A 4 8.85 -9.35 -16.15
CA ASP A 4 8.94 -8.50 -14.94
C ASP A 4 10.29 -7.75 -14.91
N THR A 5 10.74 -7.15 -16.03
CA THR A 5 12.14 -6.70 -16.21
C THR A 5 12.43 -5.27 -15.80
N VAL A 6 11.93 -4.86 -14.64
CA VAL A 6 12.73 -3.93 -13.83
C VAL A 6 13.07 -4.65 -12.56
N ASN A 7 14.32 -5.13 -12.45
CA ASN A 7 14.87 -5.75 -11.24
C ASN A 7 14.95 -4.67 -10.14
N ARG A 8 13.80 -4.34 -9.56
CA ARG A 8 13.65 -3.40 -8.47
C ARG A 8 13.55 -4.21 -7.20
N LEU A 9 14.35 -3.84 -6.20
CA LEU A 9 14.27 -4.45 -4.87
C LEU A 9 12.81 -4.46 -4.41
N ALA A 10 12.41 -5.55 -3.74
CA ALA A 10 11.03 -5.74 -3.29
C ALA A 10 10.51 -4.59 -2.42
N GLY A 11 11.40 -3.88 -1.72
CA GLY A 11 11.10 -2.70 -0.89
C GLY A 11 11.10 -1.36 -1.62
N ILE A 12 11.35 -1.30 -2.93
CA ILE A 12 11.26 -0.04 -3.68
C ILE A 12 9.79 0.38 -3.78
N ASP A 13 9.52 1.55 -3.24
CA ASP A 13 8.28 2.28 -3.43
C ASP A 13 8.21 2.80 -4.87
N ILE A 14 7.09 2.51 -5.52
CA ILE A 14 6.86 2.84 -6.93
C ILE A 14 5.94 4.05 -7.10
N GLU A 15 5.38 4.58 -6.00
CA GLU A 15 4.42 5.70 -6.01
C GLU A 15 4.66 6.74 -4.92
N GLU A 16 5.77 6.65 -4.17
CA GLU A 16 6.15 7.53 -3.05
C GLU A 16 5.18 7.50 -1.84
N HIS A 17 3.99 6.92 -2.02
CA HIS A 17 2.94 6.81 -1.03
C HIS A 17 3.37 6.00 0.19
N CYS A 18 3.98 4.81 -0.01
CA CYS A 18 4.33 3.94 1.10
C CYS A 18 5.52 4.46 1.91
N THR A 19 6.42 5.20 1.27
CA THR A 19 7.54 5.88 1.93
C THR A 19 7.04 7.02 2.81
N HIS A 20 6.07 7.81 2.32
CA HIS A 20 5.43 8.85 3.13
C HIS A 20 4.68 8.26 4.35
N VAL A 21 3.93 7.16 4.15
CA VAL A 21 3.27 6.43 5.24
C VAL A 21 4.28 5.89 6.26
N ALA A 22 5.40 5.32 5.80
CA ALA A 22 6.47 4.84 6.68
C ALA A 22 7.09 5.98 7.51
N GLY A 23 7.24 7.17 6.92
CA GLY A 23 7.72 8.36 7.62
C GLY A 23 6.80 8.79 8.76
N ILE A 24 5.48 8.84 8.53
CA ILE A 24 4.49 9.14 9.58
C ILE A 24 4.57 8.12 10.73
N ALA A 25 4.75 6.85 10.41
CA ALA A 25 4.83 5.78 11.40
C ALA A 25 6.10 5.87 12.24
N ALA A 26 7.28 5.92 11.61
CA ALA A 26 8.55 5.72 12.31
C ALA A 26 9.75 6.42 11.64
N ALA A 27 9.57 7.62 11.05
CA ALA A 27 10.74 8.42 10.69
C ALA A 27 11.62 8.62 11.95
N GLY A 28 12.90 8.28 11.84
CA GLY A 28 13.85 8.38 12.95
C GLY A 28 13.97 9.82 13.45
N GLY A 29 14.17 9.99 14.76
CA GLY A 29 14.43 11.29 15.34
C GLY A 29 15.81 11.81 14.93
N THR A 30 15.84 12.94 14.22
CA THR A 30 17.07 13.66 13.87
C THR A 30 16.96 15.13 14.24
N ASP A 31 18.08 15.85 14.34
CA ASP A 31 18.13 17.29 14.69
C ASP A 31 17.45 18.21 13.65
N SER A 32 17.00 17.65 12.53
CA SER A 32 16.24 18.32 11.47
C SER A 32 15.30 17.34 10.78
N GLY A 33 14.26 17.81 10.08
CA GLY A 33 13.31 16.96 9.36
C GLY A 33 12.02 16.68 10.14
N ILE A 34 11.38 15.54 9.86
CA ILE A 34 10.17 15.07 10.55
C ILE A 34 10.49 13.91 11.47
N ILE A 35 9.69 13.74 12.54
CA ILE A 35 9.74 12.58 13.42
C ILE A 35 8.47 11.75 13.25
N GLY A 36 8.63 10.43 13.26
CA GLY A 36 7.52 9.48 13.21
C GLY A 36 6.78 9.41 14.55
N THR A 37 5.61 8.80 14.53
CA THR A 37 4.80 8.56 15.73
C THR A 37 5.50 7.62 16.71
N ALA A 38 6.23 6.62 16.19
CA ALA A 38 7.02 5.65 16.94
C ALA A 38 8.42 5.54 16.31
N PRO A 39 9.31 6.53 16.54
CA PRO A 39 10.59 6.66 15.83
C PRO A 39 11.57 5.50 16.09
N ASP A 40 11.41 4.78 17.21
CA ASP A 40 12.24 3.62 17.56
C ASP A 40 11.71 2.30 16.97
N ALA A 41 10.56 2.33 16.29
CA ALA A 41 9.99 1.14 15.66
C ALA A 41 10.72 0.77 14.36
N THR A 42 10.84 -0.54 14.08
CA THR A 42 11.39 -1.02 12.82
C THR A 42 10.31 -1.14 11.75
N ILE A 43 10.53 -0.52 10.59
CA ILE A 43 9.65 -0.64 9.42
C ILE A 43 10.10 -1.81 8.55
N VAL A 44 9.16 -2.71 8.24
CA VAL A 44 9.34 -3.77 7.24
C VAL A 44 8.37 -3.55 6.07
N PRO A 45 8.84 -3.10 4.89
CA PRO A 45 7.95 -2.85 3.76
C PRO A 45 7.53 -4.15 3.07
N LEU A 46 6.22 -4.44 3.05
CA LEU A 46 5.64 -5.55 2.31
C LEU A 46 4.83 -5.04 1.12
N ARG A 47 5.45 -5.04 -0.07
CA ARG A 47 4.84 -4.47 -1.28
C ARG A 47 3.81 -5.42 -1.89
N THR A 48 2.57 -4.95 -2.00
CA THR A 48 1.43 -5.68 -2.58
C THR A 48 0.94 -5.12 -3.93
N MET A 49 1.49 -3.97 -4.36
CA MET A 49 1.19 -3.32 -5.64
C MET A 49 2.38 -3.43 -6.60
N PHE A 50 2.10 -3.73 -7.85
CA PHE A 50 3.11 -3.79 -8.92
C PHE A 50 2.57 -3.25 -10.24
N TYR A 51 3.45 -2.73 -11.09
CA TYR A 51 3.09 -2.40 -12.46
C TYR A 51 3.15 -3.64 -13.32
N LYS A 52 2.01 -4.03 -13.91
CA LYS A 52 1.98 -5.02 -14.98
C LYS A 52 2.12 -4.31 -16.31
N GLN A 53 3.18 -4.64 -17.04
CA GLN A 53 3.40 -4.13 -18.38
C GLN A 53 2.51 -4.88 -19.39
N PHE A 54 1.79 -4.14 -20.22
CA PHE A 54 0.93 -4.67 -21.29
C PHE A 54 1.50 -4.34 -22.68
N SER A 55 2.28 -3.26 -22.79
CA SER A 55 3.08 -2.92 -23.97
C SER A 55 4.31 -2.08 -23.56
N ASP A 56 5.19 -1.77 -24.51
CA ASP A 56 6.37 -0.92 -24.27
C ASP A 56 6.02 0.49 -23.76
N TYR A 57 4.78 0.95 -24.00
CA TYR A 57 4.32 2.29 -23.63
C TYR A 57 3.19 2.26 -22.59
N TYR A 58 2.74 1.08 -22.16
CA TYR A 58 1.56 0.95 -21.31
C TYR A 58 1.79 -0.07 -20.20
N SER A 59 1.71 0.41 -18.97
CA SER A 59 1.67 -0.43 -17.76
C SER A 59 0.51 0.01 -16.88
N VAL A 60 -0.08 -0.94 -16.18
CA VAL A 60 -1.18 -0.69 -15.25
C VAL A 60 -0.77 -1.20 -13.88
N LYS A 61 -1.03 -0.40 -12.86
CA LYS A 61 -0.88 -0.84 -11.47
C LYS A 61 -1.89 -1.95 -11.19
N GLN A 62 -1.40 -3.04 -10.62
CA GLN A 62 -2.20 -4.18 -10.22
C GLN A 62 -2.02 -4.41 -8.72
N ILE A 63 -3.12 -4.83 -8.11
CA ILE A 63 -3.17 -5.37 -6.75
C ILE A 63 -4.24 -6.45 -6.75
N THR A 64 -3.97 -7.55 -6.05
CA THR A 64 -5.01 -8.54 -5.75
C THR A 64 -5.21 -8.66 -4.26
N ILE A 65 -6.41 -9.14 -3.87
CA ILE A 65 -6.67 -9.51 -2.48
C ILE A 65 -5.72 -10.63 -2.05
N ALA A 66 -5.40 -11.57 -2.96
CA ALA A 66 -4.44 -12.64 -2.69
C ALA A 66 -3.06 -12.10 -2.32
N ASP A 67 -2.52 -11.12 -3.04
CA ASP A 67 -1.22 -10.50 -2.73
C ASP A 67 -1.21 -9.88 -1.33
N THR A 68 -2.33 -9.24 -0.94
CA THR A 68 -2.48 -8.63 0.37
C THR A 68 -2.57 -9.68 1.49
N LEU A 69 -3.31 -10.78 1.26
CA LEU A 69 -3.41 -11.88 2.22
C LEU A 69 -2.07 -12.63 2.37
N HIS A 70 -1.33 -12.81 1.27
CA HIS A 70 0.02 -13.38 1.33
C HIS A 70 0.99 -12.49 2.10
N ALA A 71 0.96 -11.17 1.88
CA ALA A 71 1.76 -10.23 2.65
C ALA A 71 1.39 -10.25 4.14
N LEU A 72 0.11 -10.33 4.50
CA LEU A 72 -0.34 -10.49 5.88
C LEU A 72 0.16 -11.80 6.50
N GLY A 73 0.06 -12.91 5.77
CA GLY A 73 0.60 -14.19 6.23
C GLY A 73 2.11 -14.11 6.47
N TYR A 74 2.85 -13.44 5.58
CA TYR A 74 4.27 -13.21 5.76
C TYR A 74 4.59 -12.29 6.95
N ALA A 75 3.78 -11.24 7.17
CA ALA A 75 3.91 -10.35 8.34
C ALA A 75 3.82 -11.13 9.66
N VAL A 76 2.91 -12.11 9.74
CA VAL A 76 2.80 -13.02 10.89
C VAL A 76 4.06 -13.88 11.04
N VAL A 77 4.57 -14.43 9.94
CA VAL A 77 5.78 -15.29 9.94
C VAL A 77 7.00 -14.53 10.45
N ILE A 78 7.17 -13.26 10.08
CA ILE A 78 8.28 -12.43 10.57
C ILE A 78 8.03 -11.82 11.96
N GLY A 79 6.88 -12.11 12.58
CA GLY A 79 6.55 -11.65 13.92
C GLY A 79 6.24 -10.16 14.01
N ALA A 80 5.64 -9.55 12.99
CA ALA A 80 5.25 -8.15 13.04
C ALA A 80 4.16 -7.90 14.11
N ASP A 81 4.39 -6.96 15.01
CA ASP A 81 3.43 -6.60 16.07
C ASP A 81 2.20 -5.83 15.53
N VAL A 82 2.43 -5.00 14.50
CA VAL A 82 1.42 -4.12 13.90
C VAL A 82 1.57 -4.15 12.39
N VAL A 83 0.44 -4.23 11.68
CA VAL A 83 0.38 -4.10 10.21
C VAL A 83 -0.48 -2.89 9.86
N ASN A 84 0.06 -1.98 9.06
CA ASN A 84 -0.67 -0.85 8.52
C ASN A 84 -1.04 -1.08 7.05
N ILE A 85 -2.34 -1.01 6.73
CA ILE A 85 -2.86 -1.18 5.36
C ILE A 85 -3.53 0.12 4.93
N CYS A 86 -2.78 0.99 4.25
CA CYS A 86 -3.30 2.24 3.68
C CYS A 86 -3.76 2.07 2.23
N LEU A 87 -4.50 0.99 1.95
CA LEU A 87 -4.95 0.61 0.61
C LEU A 87 -6.44 0.26 0.64
N GLY A 88 -7.15 0.62 -0.43
CA GLY A 88 -8.53 0.22 -0.64
C GLY A 88 -8.65 -0.55 -1.94
N VAL A 89 -9.06 -1.82 -1.87
CA VAL A 89 -9.49 -2.56 -3.06
C VAL A 89 -10.98 -2.30 -3.24
N GLY A 90 -11.39 -1.88 -4.44
CA GLY A 90 -12.80 -1.68 -4.78
C GLY A 90 -13.65 -2.91 -4.45
N PRO A 91 -14.98 -2.78 -4.38
CA PRO A 91 -15.83 -3.86 -3.86
C PRO A 91 -15.61 -5.20 -4.57
N LEU A 92 -15.82 -6.28 -3.80
CA LEU A 92 -15.95 -7.65 -4.29
C LEU A 92 -17.13 -7.85 -5.27
N SER A 93 -17.97 -6.83 -5.50
CA SER A 93 -18.87 -6.72 -6.65
C SER A 93 -19.37 -5.28 -6.82
N ALA A 94 -19.57 -4.83 -8.07
CA ALA A 94 -20.06 -3.48 -8.36
C ALA A 94 -21.43 -3.13 -7.70
N SER A 95 -22.14 -4.12 -7.15
CA SER A 95 -23.46 -3.98 -6.53
C SER A 95 -23.45 -3.56 -5.06
N VAL A 96 -22.35 -3.74 -4.30
CA VAL A 96 -22.34 -3.46 -2.85
C VAL A 96 -21.86 -2.04 -2.49
N THR A 97 -21.01 -1.38 -3.31
CA THR A 97 -20.35 -0.13 -2.89
C THR A 97 -20.91 1.17 -3.45
N ARG A 98 -21.85 1.17 -4.41
CA ARG A 98 -22.37 2.43 -4.98
C ARG A 98 -23.66 2.98 -4.33
N ARG A 99 -24.01 2.58 -3.10
CA ARG A 99 -25.19 3.13 -2.39
C ARG A 99 -24.88 3.96 -1.15
N ARG A 100 -23.65 3.95 -0.63
CA ARG A 100 -23.32 4.68 0.60
C ARG A 100 -22.78 6.09 0.36
N TRP A 101 -22.14 6.33 -0.79
CA TRP A 101 -21.53 7.63 -1.11
C TRP A 101 -22.49 8.67 -1.73
N THR A 102 -23.55 8.26 -2.43
CA THR A 102 -24.52 9.18 -3.05
C THR A 102 -25.58 9.73 -2.07
N ARG A 103 -25.72 9.12 -0.88
CA ARG A 103 -26.75 9.54 0.10
C ARG A 103 -26.28 10.66 1.04
N LEU A 104 -24.99 10.94 1.13
CA LEU A 104 -24.44 11.99 2.02
C LEU A 104 -24.25 13.35 1.33
N SER A 105 -24.34 13.42 0.00
CA SER A 105 -24.24 14.70 -0.73
C SER A 105 -25.54 15.52 -0.72
N HIS A 106 -26.62 15.01 -0.13
CA HIS A 106 -27.94 15.66 -0.06
C HIS A 106 -28.36 16.03 1.38
N LEU A 107 -27.46 15.92 2.37
CA LEU A 107 -27.72 16.30 3.76
C LEU A 107 -26.78 17.41 4.25
N ARG A 108 -26.53 18.40 3.39
CA ARG A 108 -26.07 19.71 3.82
C ARG A 108 -27.29 20.63 3.83
N ASN A 109 -27.89 20.81 5.01
CA ASN A 109 -28.68 21.99 5.34
C ASN A 109 -27.72 23.11 5.74
#